data_AF-A0A4Y3RB20-F1
#
_entry.id   AF-A0A4Y3RB20-F1
#
_cell.length_a   1.000
_cell.length_b   1.000
_cell.length_c   1.000
_cell.angle_alpha   90.00
_cell.angle_beta   90.00
_cell.angle_gamma   90.00
#
_symmetry.space_group_name_H-M   'P 1'
#
loop_
_entity.id
_entity.type
_entity.pdbx_description
1 polymer ?
#
loop_
_entity_poly.entity_id
_entity_poly.type
_entity_poly.pdbx_seq_one_letter_code
_entity_poly.pdbx_strand_id
1 'polypeptide(L)'
;MTGTSEARTGTPPAGRGRRERLRAETTAEIKDTALRLMASGGPDAITLRAIAREMGMTANAIYGYFATRDDLVTTLIDDVYSALADAVDAAWANTPAEDPAARILAWTRAFRAWALTNPEGFRLVYGDPVPGYRAPEEGPAPDAARRVCTGLAGLAAAAWPYAEPLYRDSAFTWTDFDAGLLDKVRPAFPDLPPAGVALALRLWGHLHGLVALEVYGHLGRQTTSPDKLFQEELTRLVTTLGVPRTDAPTDGPSQGRGQGGRSTAR
;
A
#
# COMPACT_ATOMS: atom_id res chain seq x y z
N MET A 1 61.67 16.29 11.00
CA MET A 1 60.77 16.12 12.16
C MET A 1 59.55 16.97 11.86
N THR A 2 58.32 16.51 11.68
CA THR A 2 57.56 15.30 12.03
C THR A 2 56.35 15.32 11.08
N GLY A 3 56.07 14.27 10.31
CA GLY A 3 55.17 13.20 10.76
C GLY A 3 53.79 13.37 10.10
N THR A 4 53.68 13.01 8.82
CA THR A 4 52.40 12.90 8.10
C THR A 4 51.68 11.65 8.60
N SER A 5 50.55 11.84 9.28
CA SER A 5 49.68 10.75 9.76
C SER A 5 48.80 10.26 8.61
N GLU A 6 49.16 9.13 8.01
CA GLU A 6 48.31 8.40 7.06
C GLU A 6 47.14 7.73 7.80
N ALA A 7 45.93 8.18 7.51
CA ALA A 7 44.70 7.51 7.90
C ALA A 7 44.54 6.22 7.07
N ARG A 8 44.77 5.07 7.72
CA ARG A 8 44.49 3.74 7.17
C ARG A 8 42.97 3.52 7.11
N THR A 9 42.39 3.62 5.92
CA THR A 9 41.07 3.06 5.61
C THR A 9 41.19 1.55 5.45
N GLY A 10 40.98 0.82 6.55
CA GLY A 10 40.94 -0.64 6.55
C GLY A 10 39.65 -1.17 5.92
N THR A 11 39.76 -1.88 4.80
CA THR A 11 38.69 -2.71 4.22
C THR A 11 38.21 -3.74 5.26
N PRO A 12 36.89 -3.90 5.51
CA PRO A 12 36.39 -4.91 6.44
C PRO A 12 36.80 -6.31 6.00
N PRO A 13 37.18 -7.22 6.93
CA PRO A 13 37.54 -8.59 6.58
C PRO A 13 36.34 -9.32 5.97
N ALA A 14 36.54 -9.97 4.82
CA ALA A 14 35.50 -10.66 4.02
C ALA A 14 34.61 -11.66 4.81
N GLY A 15 35.09 -12.15 5.96
CA GLY A 15 34.33 -13.01 6.87
C GLY A 15 33.20 -12.34 7.65
N ARG A 16 33.20 -11.00 7.80
CA ARG A 16 32.08 -10.26 8.42
C ARG A 16 30.87 -10.20 7.47
N GLY A 17 31.09 -9.82 6.21
CA GLY A 17 30.02 -9.76 5.20
C GLY A 17 29.35 -11.10 4.91
N ARG A 18 30.09 -12.23 4.95
CA ARG A 18 29.49 -13.57 4.79
C ARG A 18 28.54 -13.92 5.95
N ARG A 19 28.92 -13.61 7.19
CA ARG A 19 28.10 -13.90 8.38
C ARG A 19 26.85 -13.01 8.43
N GLU A 20 27.02 -11.73 8.10
CA GLU A 20 25.90 -10.79 8.02
C GLU A 20 24.89 -11.20 6.95
N ARG A 21 25.37 -11.60 5.76
CA ARG A 21 24.50 -12.11 4.70
C ARG A 21 23.75 -13.38 5.11
N LEU A 22 24.45 -14.36 5.68
CA LEU A 22 23.81 -15.58 6.21
C LEU A 22 22.77 -15.25 7.27
N ARG A 23 23.05 -14.29 8.16
CA ARG A 23 22.09 -13.87 9.18
C ARG A 23 20.87 -13.20 8.56
N ALA A 24 21.05 -12.35 7.55
CA ALA A 24 19.95 -11.71 6.83
C ALA A 24 19.09 -12.73 6.06
N GLU A 25 19.71 -13.71 5.40
CA GLU A 25 19.03 -14.82 4.72
C GLU A 25 18.18 -15.62 5.71
N THR A 26 18.74 -16.04 6.85
CA THR A 26 17.98 -16.75 7.88
C THR A 26 16.86 -15.89 8.48
N THR A 27 17.10 -14.59 8.71
CA THR A 27 16.05 -13.68 9.18
C THR A 27 14.90 -13.59 8.17
N ALA A 28 15.19 -13.51 6.87
CA ALA A 28 14.17 -13.52 5.83
C ALA A 28 13.38 -14.84 5.84
N GLU A 29 14.06 -15.98 5.97
CA GLU A 29 13.42 -17.29 6.05
C GLU A 29 12.51 -17.43 7.29
N ILE A 30 12.92 -16.88 8.44
CA ILE A 30 12.09 -16.81 9.66
C ILE A 30 10.80 -16.02 9.40
N LYS A 31 10.92 -14.85 8.76
CA LYS A 31 9.77 -13.98 8.44
C LYS A 31 8.80 -14.64 7.47
N ASP A 32 9.32 -15.22 6.38
CA ASP A 32 8.50 -15.94 5.40
C ASP A 32 7.78 -17.13 6.04
N THR A 33 8.48 -17.85 6.93
CA THR A 33 7.89 -18.96 7.68
C THR A 33 6.78 -18.50 8.60
N ALA A 34 6.96 -17.38 9.30
CA ALA A 34 5.93 -16.80 10.15
C ALA A 34 4.66 -16.43 9.36
N LEU A 35 4.82 -15.79 8.19
CA LEU A 35 3.70 -15.43 7.32
C LEU A 35 2.97 -16.67 6.76
N ARG A 36 3.69 -17.74 6.40
CA ARG A 36 3.05 -19.01 5.97
C ARG A 36 2.28 -19.71 7.10
N LEU A 37 2.83 -19.68 8.32
CA LEU A 37 2.13 -20.22 9.50
C LEU A 37 0.84 -19.43 9.76
N MET A 38 0.91 -18.09 9.64
CA MET A 38 -0.28 -17.25 9.76
C MET A 38 -1.34 -17.57 8.69
N ALA A 39 -0.91 -17.73 7.43
CA ALA A 39 -1.81 -18.04 6.32
C ALA A 39 -2.59 -19.35 6.52
N SER A 40 -1.96 -20.34 7.17
CA SER A 40 -2.53 -21.68 7.37
C SER A 40 -3.28 -21.86 8.70
N GLY A 41 -2.86 -21.17 9.76
CA GLY A 41 -3.37 -21.35 11.12
C GLY A 41 -3.91 -20.09 11.79
N GLY A 42 -3.99 -18.97 11.07
CA GLY A 42 -4.42 -17.68 11.60
C GLY A 42 -3.34 -16.97 12.45
N PRO A 43 -3.64 -15.78 12.98
CA PRO A 43 -2.67 -14.94 13.71
C PRO A 43 -2.04 -15.59 14.95
N ASP A 44 -2.76 -16.51 15.60
CA ASP A 44 -2.26 -17.28 16.75
C ASP A 44 -1.18 -18.30 16.40
N ALA A 45 -1.08 -18.71 15.12
CA ALA A 45 -0.07 -19.65 14.66
C ALA A 45 1.35 -19.06 14.66
N ILE A 46 1.48 -17.72 14.70
CA ILE A 46 2.77 -17.04 14.76
C ILE A 46 3.38 -17.23 16.15
N THR A 47 4.23 -18.25 16.29
CA THR A 47 5.01 -18.48 17.51
C THR A 47 6.45 -18.85 17.17
N LEU A 48 7.41 -18.36 17.97
CA LEU A 48 8.84 -18.68 17.78
C LEU A 48 9.11 -20.19 17.82
N ARG A 49 8.34 -20.96 18.59
CA ARG A 49 8.45 -22.42 18.66
C ARG A 49 7.92 -23.11 17.40
N ALA A 50 6.78 -22.67 16.86
CA ALA A 50 6.25 -23.21 15.62
C ALA A 50 7.21 -22.96 14.45
N ILE A 51 7.78 -21.75 14.39
CA ILE A 51 8.78 -21.38 13.39
C ILE A 51 10.05 -22.22 13.54
N ALA A 52 10.57 -22.38 14.77
CA ALA A 52 11.73 -23.24 15.04
C ALA A 52 11.53 -24.65 14.51
N ARG A 53 10.36 -25.24 14.79
CA ARG A 53 9.99 -26.59 14.34
C ARG A 53 9.92 -26.67 12.82
N GLU A 54 9.26 -25.72 12.17
CA GLU A 54 9.10 -25.68 10.72
C GLU A 54 10.45 -25.56 9.99
N MET A 55 11.38 -24.76 10.55
CA MET A 55 12.71 -24.55 10.00
C MET A 55 13.74 -25.63 10.42
N GLY A 56 13.35 -26.62 11.22
CA GLY A 56 14.28 -27.61 11.78
C GLY A 56 15.36 -27.00 12.70
N MET A 57 15.09 -25.83 13.28
CA MET A 57 15.97 -25.12 14.20
C MET A 57 15.66 -25.46 15.66
N THR A 58 16.66 -25.32 16.53
CA THR A 58 16.40 -25.37 17.98
C THR A 58 15.68 -24.09 18.43
N ALA A 59 14.84 -24.20 19.47
CA ALA A 59 14.17 -23.01 20.03
C ALA A 59 15.19 -21.94 20.44
N ASN A 60 16.32 -22.34 21.05
CA ASN A 60 17.39 -21.43 21.44
C ASN A 60 18.01 -20.68 20.24
N ALA A 61 18.11 -21.34 19.08
CA ALA A 61 18.62 -20.69 17.87
C ALA A 61 17.68 -19.57 17.38
N ILE A 62 16.36 -19.78 17.40
CA ILE A 62 15.37 -18.75 17.01
C ILE A 62 15.41 -17.53 17.93
N TYR A 63 15.54 -17.73 19.24
CA TYR A 63 15.68 -16.62 20.20
C TYR A 63 16.93 -15.76 19.94
N GLY A 64 17.94 -16.30 19.26
CA GLY A 64 19.10 -15.54 18.80
C GLY A 64 18.82 -14.59 17.63
N TYR A 65 17.65 -14.66 16.99
CA TYR A 65 17.20 -13.76 15.92
C TYR A 65 16.13 -12.78 16.41
N PHE A 66 15.13 -13.29 17.14
CA PHE A 66 14.05 -12.49 17.71
C PHE A 66 13.89 -12.85 19.19
N ALA A 67 14.08 -11.88 20.08
CA ALA A 67 14.03 -12.13 21.52
C ALA A 67 12.61 -12.49 21.98
N THR A 68 11.60 -11.89 21.36
CA THR A 68 10.20 -12.14 21.63
C THR A 68 9.39 -12.36 20.35
N ARG A 69 8.17 -12.90 20.50
CA ARG A 69 7.18 -12.97 19.41
C ARG A 69 6.83 -11.56 18.91
N ASP A 70 6.71 -10.60 19.81
CA ASP A 70 6.29 -9.24 19.48
C ASP A 70 7.38 -8.51 18.67
N ASP A 71 8.66 -8.81 18.92
CA ASP A 71 9.76 -8.29 18.08
C ASP A 71 9.64 -8.80 16.63
N LEU A 72 9.32 -10.08 16.46
CA LEU A 72 9.09 -10.67 15.14
C LEU A 72 7.87 -10.05 14.46
N VAL A 73 6.73 -9.95 15.17
CA VAL A 73 5.49 -9.39 14.61
C VAL A 73 5.68 -7.92 14.24
N THR A 74 6.36 -7.14 15.08
CA THR A 74 6.71 -5.74 14.78
C THR A 74 7.57 -5.65 13.53
N THR A 75 8.60 -6.48 13.42
CA THR A 75 9.46 -6.51 12.23
C THR A 75 8.68 -6.88 10.96
N LEU A 76 7.74 -7.83 11.04
CA LEU A 76 6.88 -8.18 9.92
C LEU A 76 5.98 -7.01 9.51
N ILE A 77 5.37 -6.33 10.48
CA ILE A 77 4.51 -5.17 10.22
C ILE A 77 5.32 -4.00 9.63
N ASP A 78 6.56 -3.78 10.11
CA ASP A 78 7.50 -2.80 9.57
C ASP A 78 7.77 -3.06 8.09
N ASP A 79 8.12 -4.29 7.73
CA ASP A 79 8.39 -4.67 6.33
C ASP A 79 7.16 -4.49 5.44
N VAL A 80 5.99 -4.90 5.93
CA VAL A 80 4.72 -4.85 5.18
C VAL A 80 4.31 -3.39 4.92
N TYR A 81 4.30 -2.54 5.94
CA TYR A 81 3.95 -1.14 5.75
C TYR A 81 5.01 -0.38 4.94
N SER A 82 6.30 -0.70 5.09
CA SER A 82 7.35 -0.09 4.27
C SER A 82 7.17 -0.44 2.80
N ALA A 83 6.95 -1.72 2.48
CA ALA A 83 6.70 -2.16 1.12
C ALA A 83 5.43 -1.53 0.51
N LEU A 84 4.36 -1.40 1.29
CA LEU A 84 3.14 -0.72 0.85
C LEU A 84 3.39 0.77 0.58
N ALA A 85 4.01 1.46 1.54
CA ALA A 85 4.31 2.88 1.42
C ALA A 85 5.19 3.16 0.20
N ASP A 86 6.22 2.36 -0.03
CA ASP A 86 7.10 2.51 -1.18
C ASP A 86 6.36 2.29 -2.52
N ALA A 87 5.45 1.31 -2.57
CA ALA A 87 4.64 1.05 -3.76
C ALA A 87 3.74 2.25 -4.11
N VAL A 88 3.08 2.85 -3.11
CA VAL A 88 2.18 3.98 -3.36
C VAL A 88 2.92 5.31 -3.52
N ASP A 89 4.06 5.50 -2.87
CA ASP A 89 4.94 6.66 -3.06
C ASP A 89 5.54 6.67 -4.47
N ALA A 90 5.91 5.50 -5.00
CA ALA A 90 6.32 5.37 -6.40
C ALA A 90 5.19 5.75 -7.37
N ALA A 91 3.93 5.41 -7.06
CA ALA A 91 2.78 5.80 -7.88
C ALA A 91 2.58 7.33 -7.87
N TRP A 92 2.75 7.97 -6.71
CA TRP A 92 2.73 9.43 -6.59
C TRP A 92 3.83 10.11 -7.40
N ALA A 93 5.06 9.63 -7.27
CA ALA A 93 6.23 10.21 -7.93
C ALA A 93 6.12 10.16 -9.46
N ASN A 94 5.45 9.13 -10.00
CA ASN A 94 5.29 8.93 -11.44
C ASN A 94 4.01 9.57 -12.02
N THR A 95 3.24 10.31 -11.22
CA THR A 95 1.95 10.88 -11.65
C THR A 95 1.90 12.40 -11.45
N PRO A 96 1.52 13.19 -12.49
CA PRO A 96 1.43 14.66 -12.40
C PRO A 96 0.61 15.15 -11.20
N ALA A 97 1.02 16.27 -10.61
CA ALA A 97 0.37 16.84 -9.42
C ALA A 97 -1.01 17.45 -9.70
N GLU A 98 -1.12 17.98 -10.90
CA GLU A 98 -2.24 18.70 -11.46
C GLU A 98 -3.37 17.80 -12.00
N ASP A 99 -3.20 16.47 -11.97
CA ASP A 99 -4.20 15.51 -12.44
C ASP A 99 -4.69 14.60 -11.29
N PRO A 100 -5.73 15.02 -10.54
CA PRO A 100 -6.27 14.24 -9.43
C PRO A 100 -6.86 12.91 -9.88
N ALA A 101 -7.43 12.83 -11.09
CA ALA A 101 -7.97 11.58 -11.62
C ALA A 101 -6.86 10.56 -11.83
N ALA A 102 -5.77 10.96 -12.49
CA ALA A 102 -4.61 10.11 -12.67
C ALA A 102 -4.01 9.68 -11.33
N ARG A 103 -3.96 10.59 -10.33
CA ARG A 103 -3.43 10.30 -8.99
C ARG A 103 -4.25 9.25 -8.24
N ILE A 104 -5.57 9.38 -8.24
CA ILE A 104 -6.49 8.37 -7.67
C ILE A 104 -6.28 7.01 -8.35
N LEU A 105 -6.25 6.99 -9.69
CA LEU A 105 -6.08 5.77 -10.45
C LEU A 105 -4.72 5.10 -10.19
N ALA A 106 -3.63 5.86 -10.24
CA ALA A 106 -2.27 5.35 -10.05
C ALA A 106 -2.07 4.80 -8.64
N TRP A 107 -2.43 5.59 -7.62
CA TRP A 107 -2.28 5.19 -6.23
C TRP A 107 -3.07 3.91 -5.93
N THR A 108 -4.31 3.85 -6.40
CA THR A 108 -5.18 2.71 -6.11
C THR A 108 -4.75 1.44 -6.85
N ARG A 109 -4.26 1.57 -8.09
CA ARG A 109 -3.68 0.45 -8.83
C ARG A 109 -2.42 -0.07 -8.14
N ALA A 110 -1.57 0.81 -7.62
CA ALA A 110 -0.39 0.42 -6.87
C ALA A 110 -0.76 -0.30 -5.56
N PHE A 111 -1.72 0.22 -4.80
CA PHE A 111 -2.25 -0.44 -3.61
C PHE A 111 -2.76 -1.85 -3.91
N ARG A 112 -3.60 -2.01 -4.94
CA ARG A 112 -4.10 -3.34 -5.34
C ARG A 112 -2.98 -4.26 -5.81
N ALA A 113 -2.08 -3.78 -6.67
CA ALA A 113 -0.97 -4.59 -7.19
C ALA A 113 -0.07 -5.08 -6.04
N TRP A 114 0.22 -4.22 -5.06
CA TRP A 114 0.94 -4.60 -3.86
C TRP A 114 0.17 -5.66 -3.05
N ALA A 115 -1.12 -5.44 -2.80
CA ALA A 115 -1.95 -6.34 -2.00
C ALA A 115 -2.04 -7.75 -2.61
N LEU A 116 -2.17 -7.85 -3.93
CA LEU A 116 -2.27 -9.12 -4.64
C LEU A 116 -0.92 -9.86 -4.73
N THR A 117 0.19 -9.14 -4.73
CA THR A 117 1.54 -9.73 -4.70
C THR A 117 2.01 -10.07 -3.28
N ASN A 118 1.39 -9.46 -2.26
CA ASN A 118 1.72 -9.64 -0.84
C ASN A 118 0.48 -9.99 -0.01
N PRO A 119 -0.26 -11.07 -0.33
CA PRO A 119 -1.54 -11.37 0.32
C PRO A 119 -1.37 -11.65 1.82
N GLU A 120 -0.29 -12.30 2.25
CA GLU A 120 -0.05 -12.55 3.68
C GLU A 120 0.34 -11.28 4.44
N GLY A 121 1.10 -10.38 3.81
CA GLY A 121 1.35 -9.06 4.37
C GLY A 121 0.04 -8.28 4.55
N PHE A 122 -0.81 -8.26 3.52
CA PHE A 122 -2.13 -7.65 3.58
C PHE A 122 -2.96 -8.20 4.74
N ARG A 123 -3.02 -9.54 4.91
CA ARG A 123 -3.77 -10.17 6.00
C ARG A 123 -3.20 -9.86 7.37
N LEU A 124 -1.88 -9.68 7.50
CA LEU A 124 -1.24 -9.31 8.76
C LEU A 124 -1.66 -7.91 9.23
N VAL A 125 -1.78 -6.95 8.30
CA VAL A 125 -2.08 -5.54 8.66
C VAL A 125 -3.57 -5.18 8.59
N TYR A 126 -4.36 -5.86 7.75
CA TYR A 126 -5.77 -5.55 7.53
C TYR A 126 -6.73 -6.70 7.92
N GLY A 127 -6.21 -7.83 8.40
CA GLY A 127 -6.99 -8.97 8.87
C GLY A 127 -7.22 -8.97 10.38
N ASP A 128 -7.47 -10.16 10.92
CA ASP A 128 -7.66 -10.34 12.36
C ASP A 128 -6.39 -9.94 13.14
N PRO A 129 -6.54 -9.19 14.25
CA PRO A 129 -5.40 -8.74 15.03
C PRO A 129 -4.67 -9.94 15.64
N VAL A 130 -3.34 -9.84 15.70
CA VAL A 130 -2.48 -10.83 16.37
C VAL A 130 -2.78 -10.83 17.88
N PRO A 131 -3.30 -11.93 18.47
CA PRO A 131 -3.76 -11.88 19.86
C PRO A 131 -2.63 -11.59 20.84
N GLY A 132 -2.89 -10.68 21.77
CA GLY A 132 -1.93 -10.23 22.78
C GLY A 132 -0.82 -9.30 22.27
N TYR A 133 -0.70 -9.09 20.95
CA TYR A 133 0.26 -8.14 20.38
C TYR A 133 -0.21 -6.71 20.59
N ARG A 134 0.72 -5.81 20.91
CA ARG A 134 0.51 -4.36 20.93
C ARG A 134 1.54 -3.70 20.04
N ALA A 135 1.05 -3.02 18.99
CA ALA A 135 1.92 -2.25 18.13
C ALA A 135 2.59 -1.11 18.92
N PRO A 136 3.89 -0.86 18.73
CA PRO A 136 4.54 0.34 19.24
C PRO A 136 3.85 1.61 18.74
N GLU A 137 3.84 2.67 19.55
CA GLU A 137 3.27 3.98 19.16
C GLU A 137 4.17 4.71 18.15
N GLU A 138 5.49 4.47 18.22
CA GLU A 138 6.51 5.07 17.38
C GLU A 138 7.38 3.99 16.72
N GLY A 139 7.97 4.33 15.58
CA GLY A 139 8.88 3.46 14.85
C GLY A 139 8.57 3.38 13.35
N PRO A 140 9.30 2.52 12.62
CA PRO A 140 9.21 2.42 11.17
C PRO A 140 7.80 2.06 10.66
N ALA A 141 7.11 1.09 11.27
CA ALA A 141 5.74 0.74 10.89
C ALA A 141 4.75 1.88 11.11
N PRO A 142 4.62 2.49 12.31
CA PRO A 142 3.77 3.66 12.51
C PRO A 142 4.06 4.79 11.51
N ASP A 143 5.33 5.04 11.20
CA ASP A 143 5.73 6.05 10.22
C ASP A 143 5.31 5.70 8.78
N ALA A 144 5.52 4.46 8.36
CA ALA A 144 5.12 3.98 7.04
C ALA A 144 3.59 3.92 6.91
N ALA A 145 2.87 3.45 7.94
CA ALA A 145 1.42 3.50 8.00
C ALA A 145 0.90 4.96 7.92
N ARG A 146 1.55 5.89 8.62
CA ARG A 146 1.24 7.32 8.52
C ARG A 146 1.46 7.86 7.10
N ARG A 147 2.54 7.49 6.41
CA ARG A 147 2.75 7.86 4.99
C ARG A 147 1.59 7.40 4.10
N VAL A 148 1.16 6.14 4.25
CA VAL A 148 0.03 5.57 3.49
C VAL A 148 -1.27 6.35 3.79
N CYS A 149 -1.56 6.62 5.07
CA CYS A 149 -2.73 7.42 5.47
C CYS A 149 -2.69 8.85 4.93
N THR A 150 -1.54 9.53 4.99
CA THR A 150 -1.37 10.87 4.45
C THR A 150 -1.51 10.87 2.92
N GLY A 151 -0.98 9.85 2.23
CA GLY A 151 -1.17 9.68 0.79
C GLY A 151 -2.65 9.56 0.42
N LEU A 152 -3.40 8.70 1.10
CA LEU A 152 -4.84 8.57 0.92
C LEU A 152 -5.59 9.89 1.18
N ALA A 153 -5.27 10.61 2.25
CA ALA A 153 -5.84 11.94 2.51
C ALA A 153 -5.47 12.94 1.40
N GLY A 154 -4.28 12.82 0.83
CA GLY A 154 -3.85 13.60 -0.34
C GLY A 154 -4.68 13.34 -1.59
N LEU A 155 -5.21 12.13 -1.79
CA LEU A 155 -6.17 11.85 -2.87
C LEU A 155 -7.46 12.64 -2.68
N ALA A 156 -8.01 12.64 -1.45
CA ALA A 156 -9.20 13.41 -1.13
C ALA A 156 -8.95 14.91 -1.28
N ALA A 157 -7.80 15.40 -0.82
CA ALA A 157 -7.43 16.81 -0.95
C ALA A 157 -7.29 17.25 -2.41
N ALA A 158 -6.68 16.42 -3.26
CA ALA A 158 -6.56 16.70 -4.69
C ALA A 158 -7.93 16.69 -5.41
N ALA A 159 -8.85 15.82 -4.99
CA ALA A 159 -10.20 15.75 -5.54
C ALA A 159 -11.14 16.82 -4.98
N TRP A 160 -10.84 17.38 -3.80
CA TRP A 160 -11.74 18.24 -3.04
C TRP A 160 -12.28 19.44 -3.83
N PRO A 161 -11.47 20.20 -4.59
CA PRO A 161 -11.99 21.33 -5.37
C PRO A 161 -13.10 20.97 -6.37
N TYR A 162 -13.14 19.71 -6.83
CA TYR A 162 -14.15 19.20 -7.75
C TYR A 162 -15.33 18.57 -7.01
N ALA A 163 -15.05 17.91 -5.89
CA ALA A 163 -16.03 17.16 -5.13
C ALA A 163 -16.81 18.02 -4.12
N GLU A 164 -16.29 19.20 -3.74
CA GLU A 164 -16.90 20.10 -2.75
C GLU A 164 -18.40 20.38 -3.00
N PRO A 165 -18.87 20.69 -4.23
CA PRO A 165 -20.29 20.92 -4.49
C PRO A 165 -21.19 19.74 -4.13
N LEU A 166 -20.67 18.51 -4.17
CA LEU A 166 -21.40 17.28 -3.82
C LEU A 166 -21.58 17.09 -2.31
N TYR A 167 -20.82 17.85 -1.51
CA TYR A 167 -20.77 17.72 -0.05
C TYR A 167 -21.22 18.99 0.69
N ARG A 168 -21.92 19.91 0.00
CA ARG A 168 -22.42 21.16 0.60
C ARG A 168 -23.35 20.93 1.78
N ASP A 169 -24.13 19.85 1.74
CA ASP A 169 -25.07 19.47 2.81
C ASP A 169 -24.46 18.48 3.82
N SER A 170 -23.14 18.28 3.79
CA SER A 170 -22.46 17.40 4.73
C SER A 170 -22.55 17.92 6.16
N ALA A 171 -23.02 17.08 7.08
CA ALA A 171 -23.11 17.40 8.50
C ALA A 171 -21.84 17.09 9.31
N PHE A 172 -20.79 16.54 8.69
CA PHE A 172 -19.54 16.20 9.39
C PHE A 172 -18.88 17.43 10.01
N THR A 173 -18.46 17.27 11.25
CA THR A 173 -17.72 18.23 12.07
C THR A 173 -16.40 17.62 12.54
N TRP A 174 -15.51 18.43 13.09
CA TRP A 174 -14.23 17.92 13.60
C TRP A 174 -14.37 16.92 14.75
N THR A 175 -15.45 17.00 15.53
CA THR A 175 -15.69 16.09 16.67
C THR A 175 -16.12 14.69 16.24
N ASP A 176 -16.43 14.49 14.96
CA ASP A 176 -16.80 13.19 14.41
C ASP A 176 -15.58 12.31 14.07
N PHE A 177 -14.36 12.83 14.23
CA PHE A 177 -13.12 12.12 13.91
C PHE A 177 -12.23 11.93 15.13
N ASP A 178 -11.53 10.80 15.16
CA ASP A 178 -10.54 10.49 16.18
C ASP A 178 -9.36 11.48 16.16
N ALA A 179 -8.86 11.84 17.34
CA ALA A 179 -7.74 12.78 17.47
C ALA A 179 -6.48 12.30 16.75
N GLY A 180 -6.18 11.00 16.82
CA GLY A 180 -5.00 10.41 16.17
C GLY A 180 -5.08 10.44 14.64
N LEU A 181 -6.28 10.51 14.05
CA LEU A 181 -6.45 10.79 12.63
C LEU A 181 -6.21 12.28 12.33
N LEU A 182 -6.82 13.16 13.12
CA LEU A 182 -6.74 14.61 12.90
C LEU A 182 -5.33 15.16 13.08
N ASP A 183 -4.56 14.61 14.02
CA ASP A 183 -3.14 14.96 14.26
C ASP A 183 -2.25 14.68 13.04
N LYS A 184 -2.69 13.78 12.15
CA LYS A 184 -1.97 13.45 10.90
C LYS A 184 -2.48 14.28 9.74
N VAL A 185 -3.80 14.42 9.60
CA VAL A 185 -4.42 15.02 8.43
C VAL A 185 -4.32 16.55 8.46
N ARG A 186 -4.60 17.19 9.60
CA ARG A 186 -4.66 18.66 9.67
C ARG A 186 -3.32 19.35 9.39
N PRO A 187 -2.18 18.86 9.88
CA PRO A 187 -0.89 19.46 9.53
C PRO A 187 -0.53 19.30 8.05
N ALA A 188 -0.92 18.17 7.44
CA ALA A 188 -0.60 17.87 6.04
C ALA A 188 -1.54 18.58 5.05
N PHE A 189 -2.82 18.77 5.42
CA PHE A 189 -3.86 19.32 4.57
C PHE A 189 -4.72 20.33 5.37
N PRO A 190 -4.17 21.51 5.69
CA PRO A 190 -4.84 22.49 6.56
C PRO A 190 -6.16 23.03 6.00
N ASP A 191 -6.30 23.04 4.67
CA ASP A 191 -7.49 23.55 3.98
C ASP A 191 -8.56 22.47 3.74
N LEU A 192 -8.29 21.21 4.07
CA LEU A 192 -9.25 20.12 3.89
C LEU A 192 -10.32 20.18 5.00
N PRO A 193 -11.61 20.42 4.69
CA PRO A 193 -12.65 20.51 5.72
C PRO A 193 -13.03 19.11 6.26
N PRO A 194 -13.84 19.02 7.33
CA PRO A 194 -14.33 17.74 7.88
C PRO A 194 -14.95 16.82 6.82
N ALA A 195 -15.74 17.38 5.91
CA ALA A 195 -16.34 16.65 4.80
C ALA A 195 -15.30 16.05 3.82
N GLY A 196 -14.14 16.70 3.67
CA GLY A 196 -13.00 16.20 2.92
C GLY A 196 -12.27 15.06 3.65
N VAL A 197 -12.17 15.11 4.98
CA VAL A 197 -11.67 13.97 5.78
C VAL A 197 -12.62 12.78 5.66
N ALA A 198 -13.94 13.00 5.71
CA ALA A 198 -14.93 11.95 5.44
C ALA A 198 -14.82 11.41 4.01
N LEU A 199 -14.48 12.24 3.02
CA LEU A 199 -14.19 11.78 1.66
C LEU A 199 -12.96 10.85 1.65
N ALA A 200 -11.87 11.17 2.36
CA ALA A 200 -10.70 10.29 2.44
C ALA A 200 -11.04 8.90 2.99
N LEU A 201 -11.85 8.83 4.05
CA LEU A 201 -12.31 7.55 4.62
C LEU A 201 -13.23 6.77 3.68
N ARG A 202 -14.09 7.46 2.91
CA ARG A 202 -14.93 6.81 1.90
C ARG A 202 -14.10 6.28 0.75
N LEU A 203 -13.16 7.06 0.24
CA LEU A 203 -12.18 6.60 -0.74
C LEU A 203 -11.53 5.32 -0.22
N TRP A 204 -10.95 5.33 0.98
CA TRP A 204 -10.35 4.13 1.58
C TRP A 204 -11.27 2.92 1.56
N GLY A 205 -12.52 3.06 2.02
CA GLY A 205 -13.49 1.98 2.02
C GLY A 205 -13.77 1.40 0.63
N HIS A 206 -13.96 2.26 -0.38
CA HIS A 206 -14.18 1.83 -1.78
C HIS A 206 -12.96 1.09 -2.35
N LEU A 207 -11.76 1.63 -2.16
CA LEU A 207 -10.53 1.03 -2.70
C LEU A 207 -10.19 -0.28 -1.98
N HIS A 208 -10.36 -0.32 -0.66
CA HIS A 208 -10.00 -1.45 0.17
C HIS A 208 -10.99 -2.62 0.04
N GLY A 209 -12.29 -2.34 -0.08
CA GLY A 209 -13.34 -3.38 -0.09
C GLY A 209 -13.15 -4.42 -1.19
N LEU A 210 -12.98 -3.98 -2.45
CA LEU A 210 -12.76 -4.91 -3.56
C LEU A 210 -11.43 -5.65 -3.46
N VAL A 211 -10.37 -4.98 -3.02
CA VAL A 211 -9.05 -5.59 -2.84
C VAL A 211 -9.11 -6.66 -1.75
N ALA A 212 -9.75 -6.39 -0.63
CA ALA A 212 -9.95 -7.36 0.44
C ALA A 212 -10.74 -8.57 -0.07
N LEU A 213 -11.86 -8.37 -0.76
CA LEU A 213 -12.64 -9.47 -1.33
C LEU A 213 -11.81 -10.32 -2.31
N GLU A 214 -10.87 -9.73 -3.03
CA GLU A 214 -9.94 -10.46 -3.90
C GLU A 214 -8.89 -11.24 -3.11
N VAL A 215 -8.20 -10.59 -2.17
CA VAL A 215 -7.16 -11.18 -1.33
C VAL A 215 -7.72 -12.33 -0.48
N TYR A 216 -8.91 -12.18 0.10
CA TYR A 216 -9.57 -13.25 0.87
C TYR A 216 -10.24 -14.31 0.00
N GLY A 217 -10.11 -14.23 -1.33
CA GLY A 217 -10.59 -15.27 -2.25
C GLY A 217 -12.09 -15.29 -2.47
N HIS A 218 -12.81 -14.24 -2.07
CA HIS A 218 -14.25 -14.11 -2.28
C HIS A 218 -14.59 -13.78 -3.74
N LEU A 219 -13.79 -12.96 -4.43
CA LEU A 219 -14.09 -12.56 -5.83
C LEU A 219 -13.85 -13.67 -6.85
N GLY A 220 -12.81 -14.49 -6.67
CA GLY A 220 -12.44 -15.53 -7.66
C GLY A 220 -13.53 -16.60 -7.88
N ARG A 221 -14.47 -16.75 -6.94
CA ARG A 221 -15.64 -17.64 -7.09
C ARG A 221 -16.82 -16.97 -7.82
N GLN A 222 -16.82 -15.65 -7.91
CA GLN A 222 -17.92 -14.87 -8.46
C GLN A 222 -17.63 -14.37 -9.88
N THR A 223 -16.37 -14.16 -10.24
CA THR A 223 -15.96 -13.63 -11.54
C THR A 223 -14.60 -14.16 -11.97
N THR A 224 -14.44 -14.37 -13.27
CA THR A 224 -13.14 -14.67 -13.91
C THR A 224 -12.35 -13.42 -14.27
N SER A 225 -12.89 -12.23 -13.99
CA SER A 225 -12.28 -10.93 -14.33
C SER A 225 -12.41 -9.91 -13.19
N PRO A 226 -11.83 -10.17 -12.00
CA PRO A 226 -11.86 -9.22 -10.89
C PRO A 226 -11.19 -7.88 -11.22
N ASP A 227 -10.18 -7.90 -12.11
CA ASP A 227 -9.55 -6.67 -12.59
C ASP A 227 -10.51 -5.73 -13.31
N LYS A 228 -11.39 -6.25 -14.18
CA LYS A 228 -12.38 -5.43 -14.89
C LYS A 228 -13.33 -4.73 -13.92
N LEU A 229 -13.82 -5.48 -12.92
CA LEU A 229 -14.66 -4.94 -11.86
C LEU A 229 -13.96 -3.80 -11.12
N PHE A 230 -12.69 -3.99 -10.79
CA PHE A 230 -11.89 -2.98 -10.11
C PHE A 230 -11.69 -1.72 -10.98
N GLN A 231 -11.30 -1.87 -12.25
CA GLN A 231 -11.11 -0.72 -13.15
C GLN A 231 -12.40 0.07 -13.38
N GLU A 232 -13.54 -0.62 -13.46
CA GLU A 232 -14.85 0.01 -13.61
C GLU A 232 -15.23 0.79 -12.36
N GLU A 233 -15.05 0.22 -11.16
CA GLU A 233 -15.29 0.93 -9.90
C GLU A 233 -14.42 2.17 -9.76
N LEU A 234 -13.11 2.08 -10.09
CA LEU A 234 -12.24 3.26 -10.06
C LEU A 234 -12.67 4.34 -11.04
N THR A 235 -13.09 3.92 -12.24
CA THR A 235 -13.59 4.85 -13.25
C THR A 235 -14.83 5.56 -12.76
N ARG A 236 -15.76 4.80 -12.16
CA ARG A 236 -17.01 5.32 -11.59
C ARG A 236 -16.76 6.24 -10.41
N LEU A 237 -15.81 5.91 -9.54
CA LEU A 237 -15.42 6.71 -8.39
C LEU A 237 -14.94 8.10 -8.82
N VAL A 238 -13.99 8.17 -9.77
CA VAL A 238 -13.46 9.43 -10.31
C VAL A 238 -14.59 10.26 -10.94
N THR A 239 -15.44 9.64 -11.76
CA THR A 239 -16.59 10.31 -12.38
C THR A 239 -17.58 10.85 -11.33
N THR A 240 -17.83 10.08 -10.27
CA THR A 240 -18.77 10.48 -9.20
C THR A 240 -18.24 11.67 -8.39
N LEU A 241 -16.93 11.85 -8.31
CA LEU A 241 -16.30 12.99 -7.65
C LEU A 241 -16.24 14.26 -8.51
N GLY A 242 -16.72 14.21 -9.75
CA GLY A 242 -16.69 15.35 -10.67
C GLY A 242 -15.29 15.73 -11.15
N VAL A 243 -14.29 14.87 -10.93
CA VAL A 243 -12.91 15.14 -11.31
C VAL A 243 -12.76 14.97 -12.84
N PRO A 244 -12.24 15.97 -13.57
CA PRO A 244 -11.99 15.86 -15.01
C PRO A 244 -11.03 14.71 -15.29
N ARG A 245 -11.33 13.91 -16.30
CA ARG A 245 -10.37 12.94 -16.81
C ARG A 245 -9.54 13.64 -17.87
N THR A 246 -8.23 13.57 -17.77
CA THR A 246 -7.36 13.84 -18.91
C THR A 246 -7.60 12.69 -19.89
N ASP A 247 -8.44 12.90 -20.89
CA ASP A 247 -8.56 11.95 -22.00
C ASP A 247 -7.18 11.83 -22.66
N ALA A 248 -6.67 10.60 -22.79
CA ALA A 248 -5.62 10.35 -23.76
C ALA A 248 -6.12 10.84 -25.13
N PRO A 249 -5.28 11.47 -25.98
CA PRO A 249 -5.74 12.06 -27.22
C PRO A 249 -6.50 11.01 -28.03
N THR A 250 -7.79 11.27 -28.25
CA THR A 250 -8.62 10.49 -29.16
C THR A 250 -7.95 10.52 -30.53
N ASP A 251 -7.46 9.38 -30.99
CA ASP A 251 -7.06 9.21 -32.40
C ASP A 251 -8.18 9.76 -33.28
N GLY A 252 -7.82 10.75 -34.10
CA GLY A 252 -8.74 11.53 -34.90
C GLY A 252 -9.60 10.67 -35.84
N PRO A 253 -10.71 11.23 -36.35
CA PRO A 253 -11.66 10.47 -37.16
C PRO A 253 -10.96 9.92 -38.41
N SER A 254 -10.97 8.61 -38.54
CA SER A 254 -10.63 7.87 -39.75
C SER A 254 -11.66 8.17 -40.84
N GLN A 255 -11.52 9.34 -41.49
CA GLN A 255 -12.20 9.59 -42.77
C GLN A 255 -11.41 8.94 -43.89
N GLY A 256 -12.07 8.06 -44.65
CA GLY A 256 -11.60 7.68 -45.98
C GLY A 256 -11.81 6.24 -46.43
N ARG A 257 -13.01 5.66 -46.27
CA ARG A 257 -13.46 4.62 -47.21
C ARG A 257 -14.74 5.06 -47.91
N GLY A 258 -14.66 5.15 -49.23
CA GLY A 258 -15.78 4.89 -50.11
C GLY A 258 -16.31 6.07 -50.90
N GLN A 259 -15.77 6.28 -52.11
CA GLN A 259 -16.62 6.58 -53.26
C GLN A 259 -16.15 5.74 -54.45
N GLY A 260 -16.86 4.64 -54.68
CA GLY A 260 -16.94 4.02 -55.99
C GLY A 260 -17.89 4.83 -56.85
N GLY A 261 -17.37 5.44 -57.91
CA GLY A 261 -18.14 6.07 -58.99
C GLY A 261 -17.84 5.35 -60.29
N ARG A 262 -18.79 4.51 -60.73
CA ARG A 262 -18.81 3.91 -62.07
C ARG A 262 -18.78 5.00 -63.14
N SER A 263 -17.99 4.82 -64.20
CA SER A 263 -18.21 5.51 -65.48
C SER A 263 -18.20 4.48 -66.60
N THR A 264 -19.37 4.29 -67.18
CA THR A 264 -19.63 3.55 -68.42
C THR A 264 -19.96 4.54 -69.52
N ALA A 265 -19.32 4.34 -70.68
CA ALA A 265 -19.73 4.70 -72.04
C ALA A 265 -19.85 6.18 -72.45
N ARG A 266 -19.00 6.62 -73.39
CA ARG A 266 -19.31 6.57 -74.83
C ARG A 266 -18.04 6.70 -75.68
#